data_AF-A0A7S2FC55-F1
#
_entry.id   AF-A0A7S2FC55-F1
#
_cell.length_a   1.000
_cell.length_b   1.000
_cell.length_c   1.000
_cell.angle_alpha   90.00
_cell.angle_beta   90.00
_cell.angle_gamma   90.00
#
_symmetry.space_group_name_H-M   'P 1'
#
loop_
_entity.id
_entity.type
_entity.pdbx_description
1 polymer ?
#
loop_
_entity_poly.entity_id
_entity_poly.type
_entity_poly.pdbx_seq_one_letter_code
_entity_poly.pdbx_strand_id
1 'polypeptide(L)'
;AVLSYEPDHISLYDLQVEERTKFGRMYTPGVSPLPSDAEAATMLTHASRKLANAGFERYEVSSYSRGGREARSRHNEVYWSGAPYHAFGVGAASYLHRRRFTRPRGIASYDRFVQA
;
A
#
# COMPACT_ATOMS: atom_id res chain seq x y z
N ALA A 1 6.75 -11.88 16.42
CA ALA A 1 5.65 -12.13 15.47
C ALA A 1 6.07 -11.74 14.06
N VAL A 2 5.98 -10.48 13.60
CA VAL A 2 6.48 -10.15 12.23
C VAL A 2 8.01 -10.07 12.16
N LEU A 3 8.65 -9.45 13.15
CA LEU A 3 10.10 -9.28 13.19
C LEU A 3 10.89 -10.61 13.29
N SER A 4 10.26 -11.66 13.80
CA SER A 4 10.88 -12.99 13.89
C SER A 4 11.00 -13.71 12.54
N TYR A 5 10.36 -13.19 11.49
CA TYR A 5 10.59 -13.63 10.11
C TYR A 5 11.75 -12.89 9.44
N GLU A 6 12.39 -11.97 10.16
CA GLU A 6 13.55 -11.19 9.70
C GLU A 6 13.37 -10.52 8.32
N PRO A 7 12.24 -9.84 8.04
CA PRO A 7 12.05 -9.22 6.74
C PRO A 7 12.99 -8.03 6.54
N ASP A 8 13.35 -7.76 5.30
CA ASP A 8 14.08 -6.54 4.93
C ASP A 8 13.13 -5.34 4.74
N HIS A 9 11.86 -5.62 4.46
CA HIS A 9 10.83 -4.61 4.16
C HIS A 9 9.50 -4.94 4.83
N ILE A 10 8.83 -3.92 5.36
CA ILE A 10 7.50 -4.02 5.95
C ILE A 10 6.66 -2.84 5.46
N SER A 11 5.50 -3.14 4.87
CA SER A 11 4.42 -2.16 4.72
C SER A 11 3.42 -2.28 5.86
N LEU A 12 3.12 -1.14 6.49
CA LEU A 12 2.21 -0.96 7.60
C LEU A 12 1.15 0.07 7.23
N TYR A 13 -0.10 -0.37 7.17
CA TYR A 13 -1.25 0.47 6.84
C TYR A 13 -2.23 0.53 7.99
N ASP A 14 -2.88 1.68 8.13
CA ASP A 14 -4.13 1.76 8.87
C ASP A 14 -5.27 1.19 8.02
N LEU A 15 -6.17 0.44 8.62
CA LEU A 15 -7.25 -0.23 7.89
C LEU A 15 -8.33 0.79 7.53
N GLN A 16 -8.49 1.04 6.23
CA GLN A 16 -9.60 1.84 5.72
C GLN A 16 -10.78 0.94 5.31
N VAL A 17 -11.95 1.21 5.86
CA VAL A 17 -13.18 0.47 5.53
C VAL A 17 -13.83 1.07 4.29
N GLU A 18 -13.70 0.37 3.18
CA GLU A 18 -14.28 0.76 1.90
C GLU A 18 -15.65 0.10 1.69
N GLU A 19 -16.71 0.89 1.57
CA GLU A 19 -18.12 0.42 1.50
C GLU A 19 -18.37 -0.66 0.43
N ARG A 20 -17.66 -0.56 -0.71
CA ARG A 20 -17.83 -1.47 -1.84
C ARG A 20 -17.10 -2.80 -1.68
N THR A 21 -16.26 -2.94 -0.65
CA THR A 21 -15.55 -4.18 -0.36
C THR A 21 -16.46 -5.17 0.37
N LYS A 22 -16.06 -6.45 0.38
CA LYS A 22 -16.77 -7.47 1.16
C LYS A 22 -16.80 -7.09 2.65
N PHE A 23 -15.68 -6.62 3.18
CA PHE A 23 -15.59 -6.20 4.58
C PHE A 23 -16.48 -5.00 4.88
N GLY A 24 -16.46 -3.96 4.04
CA GLY A 24 -17.35 -2.80 4.19
C GLY A 24 -18.83 -3.14 4.19
N ARG A 25 -19.27 -4.13 3.38
CA ARG A 25 -20.66 -4.63 3.40
C ARG A 25 -21.04 -5.42 4.65
N MET A 26 -20.07 -6.01 5.34
CA MET A 26 -20.31 -6.81 6.56
C MET A 26 -20.13 -5.98 7.84
N TYR A 27 -19.37 -4.89 7.75
CA TYR A 27 -19.03 -4.05 8.88
C TYR A 27 -20.17 -3.09 9.22
N THR A 28 -20.53 -3.02 10.49
CA THR A 28 -21.49 -2.05 11.02
C THR A 28 -20.76 -1.15 12.02
N PRO A 29 -20.68 0.17 11.79
CA PRO A 29 -20.05 1.09 12.73
C PRO A 29 -20.62 0.97 14.14
N GLY A 30 -19.75 0.99 15.15
CA GLY A 30 -20.15 0.85 16.56
C GLY A 30 -20.44 -0.59 17.01
N VAL A 31 -20.56 -1.55 16.09
CA VAL A 31 -20.55 -2.97 16.41
C VAL A 31 -19.11 -3.45 16.36
N SER A 32 -18.47 -3.45 17.54
CA SER A 32 -17.07 -3.85 17.76
C SER A 32 -16.72 -5.11 16.94
N PRO A 33 -15.73 -4.99 16.04
CA PRO A 33 -14.38 -5.42 16.43
C PRO A 33 -13.24 -4.46 16.03
N LEU A 34 -13.51 -3.29 15.45
CA LEU A 34 -12.45 -2.35 15.07
C LEU A 34 -12.07 -1.41 16.22
N PRO A 35 -10.78 -1.06 16.36
CA PRO A 35 -10.36 -0.01 17.30
C PRO A 35 -10.98 1.33 16.91
N SER A 36 -11.18 2.19 17.89
CA SER A 36 -11.43 3.61 17.65
C SER A 36 -10.22 4.27 16.97
N ASP A 37 -10.43 5.44 16.34
CA ASP A 37 -9.35 6.20 15.69
C ASP A 37 -8.19 6.51 16.66
N ALA A 38 -8.50 6.80 17.93
CA ALA A 38 -7.50 7.06 18.96
C ALA A 38 -6.67 5.82 19.31
N GLU A 39 -7.31 4.65 19.37
CA GLU A 39 -6.63 3.37 19.58
C GLU A 39 -5.78 3.01 18.36
N ALA A 40 -6.31 3.16 17.14
CA ALA A 40 -5.58 2.92 15.90
C ALA A 40 -4.33 3.81 15.79
N ALA A 41 -4.44 5.11 16.10
CA ALA A 41 -3.30 6.02 16.14
C ALA A 41 -2.24 5.62 17.18
N THR A 42 -2.68 5.13 18.35
CA THR A 42 -1.78 4.60 19.39
C THR A 42 -1.06 3.35 18.90
N MET A 43 -1.78 2.42 18.27
CA MET A 43 -1.23 1.19 17.69
C MET A 43 -0.19 1.50 16.60
N LEU A 44 -0.49 2.42 15.69
CA LEU A 44 0.42 2.84 14.62
C LEU A 44 1.70 3.48 15.18
N THR A 45 1.56 4.32 16.21
CA THR A 45 2.70 4.95 16.91
C THR A 45 3.56 3.89 17.60
N HIS A 46 2.93 2.93 18.29
CA HIS A 46 3.63 1.83 18.94
C HIS A 46 4.38 0.96 17.94
N ALA A 47 3.72 0.56 16.85
CA ALA A 47 4.33 -0.23 15.78
C ALA A 47 5.52 0.51 15.13
N SER A 48 5.35 1.80 14.83
CA SER A 48 6.43 2.64 14.27
C SER A 48 7.67 2.67 15.17
N ARG A 49 7.50 2.87 16.48
CA ARG A 49 8.60 2.86 17.45
C ARG A 49 9.28 1.49 17.53
N LYS A 50 8.48 0.42 17.52
CA LYS A 50 9.00 -0.96 17.56
C LYS A 50 9.84 -1.29 16.33
N LEU A 51 9.42 -0.86 15.14
CA LEU A 51 10.18 -1.04 13.90
C LEU A 51 11.47 -0.21 13.91
N ALA A 52 11.40 1.05 14.36
CA ALA A 52 12.59 1.90 14.50
C ALA A 52 13.63 1.27 15.45
N ASN A 53 13.20 0.78 16.60
CA ASN A 53 14.08 0.08 17.56
C ASN A 53 14.68 -1.22 16.99
N ALA A 54 14.05 -1.82 15.98
CA ALA A 54 14.56 -2.99 15.27
C ALA A 54 15.46 -2.64 14.07
N GLY A 55 15.80 -1.36 13.88
CA GLY A 55 16.69 -0.87 12.83
C GLY A 55 16.02 -0.60 11.48
N PHE A 56 14.68 -0.56 11.43
CA PHE A 56 13.96 -0.17 10.22
C PHE A 56 13.86 1.35 10.11
N GLU A 57 14.11 1.87 8.91
CA GLU A 57 13.86 3.25 8.56
C GLU A 57 12.50 3.37 7.87
N ARG A 58 11.69 4.36 8.27
CA ARG A 58 10.47 4.71 7.54
C ARG A 58 10.81 5.60 6.35
N TYR A 59 10.76 5.05 5.14
CA TYR A 59 11.18 5.77 3.93
C TYR A 59 10.02 6.40 3.13
N GLU A 60 8.78 6.01 3.42
CA GLU A 60 7.55 6.66 2.96
C GLU A 60 6.44 6.51 4.01
N VAL A 61 5.24 7.06 3.77
CA VAL A 61 4.12 7.09 4.72
C VAL A 61 3.85 5.73 5.39
N SER A 62 3.82 4.65 4.63
CA SER A 62 3.41 3.32 5.07
C SER A 62 4.50 2.25 5.05
N SER A 63 5.73 2.53 4.60
CA SER A 63 6.74 1.49 4.40
C SER A 63 8.03 1.75 5.14
N TYR A 64 8.59 0.65 5.61
CA TYR A 64 9.75 0.57 6.45
C TYR A 64 10.73 -0.43 5.83
N SER A 65 12.02 -0.16 5.89
CA SER A 65 13.04 -1.08 5.41
C SER A 65 14.27 -1.09 6.31
N ARG A 66 14.94 -2.23 6.39
CA ARG A 66 16.20 -2.44 7.11
C ARG A 66 17.24 -2.94 6.10
N GLY A 67 18.42 -2.33 6.08
CA GLY A 67 19.43 -2.58 5.03
C GLY A 67 19.58 -1.44 4.01
N GLY A 68 19.09 -0.24 4.32
CA GLY A 68 19.26 0.95 3.49
C GLY A 68 18.38 0.93 2.23
N ARG A 69 18.87 1.56 1.15
CA ARG A 69 18.07 1.80 -0.07
C ARG A 69 17.74 0.53 -0.85
N GLU A 70 18.60 -0.48 -0.81
CA GLU A 70 18.41 -1.73 -1.55
C GLU A 70 17.19 -2.54 -1.08
N ALA A 71 16.84 -2.40 0.20
CA ALA A 71 15.66 -3.02 0.80
C ALA A 71 14.36 -2.21 0.59
N ARG A 72 14.42 -1.03 -0.04
CA ARG A 72 13.23 -0.21 -0.31
C ARG A 72 12.48 -0.73 -1.53
N SER A 73 11.15 -0.72 -1.47
CA SER A 73 10.33 -1.03 -2.65
C SER A 73 10.50 0.05 -3.72
N ARG A 74 11.19 -0.31 -4.81
CA ARG A 74 11.34 0.54 -6.01
C ARG A 74 9.98 0.99 -6.55
N HIS A 75 8.95 0.14 -6.45
CA HIS A 75 7.60 0.46 -6.85
C HIS A 75 7.01 1.63 -6.04
N ASN A 76 7.14 1.56 -4.71
CA ASN A 76 6.65 2.62 -3.83
C ASN A 76 7.46 3.90 -4.01
N GLU A 77 8.79 3.81 -4.14
CA GLU A 77 9.65 4.98 -4.38
C GLU A 77 9.26 5.72 -5.67
N VAL A 78 8.96 4.99 -6.76
CA VAL A 78 8.52 5.59 -8.03
C VAL A 78 7.21 6.36 -7.86
N TYR A 79 6.26 5.82 -7.09
CA TYR A 79 4.98 6.50 -6.85
C TYR A 79 5.12 7.75 -5.99
N TRP A 80 5.89 7.68 -4.90
CA TRP A 80 6.08 8.79 -3.98
C TRP A 80 6.99 9.89 -4.52
N SER A 81 7.96 9.55 -5.36
CA SER A 81 8.79 10.54 -6.06
C SER A 81 8.07 11.20 -7.24
N GLY A 82 6.92 10.66 -7.68
CA GLY A 82 6.25 11.11 -8.89
C GLY A 82 7.05 10.84 -10.16
N ALA A 83 7.97 9.88 -10.13
CA ALA A 83 8.73 9.48 -11.31
C ALA A 83 7.81 8.83 -12.36
N PRO A 84 8.11 8.97 -13.67
CA PRO A 84 7.33 8.34 -14.71
C PRO A 84 7.48 6.81 -14.69
N TYR A 85 6.40 6.09 -15.02
CA TYR A 85 6.40 4.63 -15.11
C TYR A 85 5.37 4.09 -16.11
N HIS A 86 5.76 3.00 -16.76
CA HIS A 86 4.86 2.15 -17.52
C HIS A 86 4.25 1.09 -16.61
N ALA A 87 3.00 0.73 -16.89
CA ALA A 87 2.27 -0.30 -16.17
C ALA A 87 1.46 -1.10 -17.19
N PHE A 88 1.38 -2.40 -16.96
CA PHE A 88 0.79 -3.36 -17.88
C PHE A 88 -0.20 -4.25 -17.13
N GLY A 89 -1.17 -4.80 -17.84
CA GLY A 89 -2.24 -5.62 -17.28
C GLY A 89 -3.57 -4.89 -17.10
N VAL A 90 -4.58 -5.68 -16.75
CA VAL A 90 -5.96 -5.24 -16.51
C VAL A 90 -5.99 -4.16 -15.44
N GLY A 91 -6.62 -3.02 -15.73
CA GLY A 91 -6.77 -1.91 -14.79
C GLY A 91 -5.50 -1.12 -14.46
N ALA A 92 -4.35 -1.49 -15.05
CA ALA A 92 -3.07 -0.86 -14.75
C ALA A 92 -3.06 0.64 -15.09
N ALA A 93 -2.52 1.46 -14.18
CA ALA A 93 -2.36 2.90 -14.37
C ALA A 93 -0.91 3.21 -14.73
N SER A 94 -0.66 3.96 -15.80
CA SER A 94 0.66 4.53 -16.09
C SER A 94 0.70 6.01 -15.75
N TYR A 95 1.89 6.50 -15.47
CA TYR A 95 2.16 7.91 -15.26
C TYR A 95 3.32 8.32 -16.17
N LEU A 96 3.05 9.09 -17.21
CA LEU A 96 4.06 9.57 -18.16
C LEU A 96 3.77 11.03 -18.51
N HIS A 97 4.82 11.84 -18.69
CA HIS A 97 4.68 13.25 -19.07
C HIS A 97 3.67 14.02 -18.19
N ARG A 98 3.70 13.77 -16.88
CA ARG A 98 2.78 14.34 -15.87
C ARG A 98 1.30 14.01 -16.07
N ARG A 99 0.99 12.99 -16.87
CA ARG A 99 -0.38 12.52 -17.13
C ARG A 99 -0.55 11.09 -16.67
N ARG A 100 -1.69 10.82 -16.01
CA ARG A 100 -2.10 9.47 -15.61
C ARG A 100 -3.13 8.94 -16.58
N PHE A 101 -2.96 7.70 -17.03
CA PHE A 101 -3.93 7.00 -17.87
C PHE A 101 -4.01 5.54 -17.46
N THR A 102 -5.17 4.94 -17.64
CA THR A 102 -5.51 3.61 -17.14
C THR A 102 -5.91 2.67 -18.24
N ARG A 103 -5.74 1.37 -17.98
CA ARG A 103 -6.14 0.28 -18.88
C ARG A 103 -7.55 -0.16 -18.49
N PRO A 104 -8.31 -0.76 -19.42
CA PRO A 104 -9.62 -1.29 -19.08
C PRO A 104 -9.57 -2.25 -17.88
N ARG A 105 -10.58 -2.18 -17.01
CA ARG A 105 -10.65 -2.97 -15.76
C ARG A 105 -11.30 -4.34 -15.95
N GLY A 106 -11.98 -4.57 -17.07
CA GLY A 106 -12.59 -5.86 -17.40
C GLY A 106 -11.65 -6.68 -18.28
N ILE A 107 -11.57 -7.99 -18.07
CA ILE A 107 -10.68 -8.85 -18.85
C ILE A 107 -11.00 -8.79 -20.35
N ALA A 108 -12.28 -8.84 -20.73
CA ALA A 108 -12.70 -8.79 -22.14
C ALA A 108 -12.45 -7.42 -22.79
N SER A 109 -12.54 -6.33 -22.04
CA SER A 109 -12.22 -4.99 -22.56
C SER A 109 -10.71 -4.74 -22.61
N TYR A 110 -9.94 -5.33 -21.69
CA TYR A 110 -8.49 -5.30 -21.73
C TYR A 110 -7.95 -6.12 -22.91
N ASP A 111 -8.51 -7.29 -23.16
CA ASP A 111 -8.17 -8.11 -24.33
C ASP A 111 -8.37 -7.33 -25.63
N ARG A 112 -9.54 -6.72 -25.84
CA ARG A 112 -9.79 -5.82 -26.99
C ARG A 112 -8.81 -4.65 -27.07
N PHE A 113 -8.41 -4.08 -25.93
CA PHE A 113 -7.44 -2.98 -25.89
C PHE A 113 -6.03 -3.42 -26.30
N VAL A 114 -5.64 -4.68 -26.02
CA VAL A 114 -4.32 -5.21 -26.38
C VAL A 114 -4.25 -5.61 -27.86
N GLN A 115 -5.36 -6.03 -28.45
CA GLN A 115 -5.43 -6.44 -29.86
C GLN A 115 -5.61 -5.27 -30.85
N ALA A 116 -5.92 -4.06 -30.34
CA ALA A 116 -6.10 -2.85 -31.13
C ALA A 116 -4.78 -2.13 -31.41
#